data_AF-A0A817ZFP9-F1
#
_entry.id   AF-A0A817ZFP9-F1
#
_cell.length_a   1.000
_cell.length_b   1.000
_cell.length_c   1.000
_cell.angle_alpha   90.00
_cell.angle_beta   90.00
_cell.angle_gamma   90.00
#
_symmetry.space_group_name_H-M   'P 1'
#
loop_
_entity.id
_entity.type
_entity.pdbx_description
1 polymer ?
#
loop_
_entity_poly.entity_id
_entity_poly.type
_entity_poly.pdbx_seq_one_letter_code
_entity_poly.pdbx_strand_id
1 'polypeptide(L)'
;MATSYGTVMDYEKGTYVLTFHKKDESLSSEVEQRMISTFFDVYPQIVSRFNSNSARRVQFTVDPNFDKCPAVTSGANVTFSAKWLHDHPADTDVVTHELMHVVQAYSSDNLSWLVEGIADYVRAKYGINNASAGWSMPNYSFDQMYTDSYRVTARFLIWLENRIDSSIVEQLDLCLRQEAYTEQIWQRLTGKTIDQLWNQYAHNPHFSDDESRADIVPDGVYKLININSNKALDVAHSGTANGTNVQIYTDNNTSAQQWHIQNTGNGSYKLINVICGKVLDVDHSKTLNGTNVQIWEDNGTAAQRWHLQAIGDKNIYKLVNVTCGKALDVNHSGTTDCTNVQIWTDNNTTAQKWRLLKLL
;
A
#
# COMPACT_ATOMS: atom_id res chain seq x y z
N MET A 1 24.69 -14.05 -41.86
CA MET A 1 24.03 -12.84 -42.36
C MET A 1 23.13 -12.34 -41.25
N ALA A 2 23.46 -11.20 -40.64
CA ALA A 2 22.66 -10.64 -39.55
C ALA A 2 21.56 -9.77 -40.16
N THR A 3 20.35 -10.30 -40.23
CA THR A 3 19.15 -9.51 -40.52
C THR A 3 18.80 -8.72 -39.26
N SER A 4 19.12 -7.42 -39.21
CA SER A 4 18.52 -6.53 -38.22
C SER A 4 17.08 -6.25 -38.67
N TYR A 5 16.12 -6.98 -38.11
CA TYR A 5 14.72 -6.62 -38.20
C TYR A 5 14.43 -5.59 -37.10
N GLY A 6 14.07 -4.36 -37.49
CA GLY A 6 13.70 -3.28 -36.58
C GLY A 6 14.37 -1.94 -36.87
N THR A 7 13.67 -0.85 -36.60
CA THR A 7 14.16 0.52 -36.72
C THR A 7 14.97 0.91 -35.48
N VAL A 8 16.14 1.55 -35.67
CA VAL A 8 16.98 2.07 -34.58
C VAL A 8 17.10 3.59 -34.72
N MET A 9 16.71 4.32 -33.68
CA MET A 9 16.73 5.79 -33.66
C MET A 9 17.39 6.30 -32.38
N ASP A 10 18.23 7.32 -32.50
CA ASP A 10 18.76 8.06 -31.36
C ASP A 10 17.91 9.31 -31.11
N TYR A 11 17.52 9.50 -29.85
CA TYR A 11 16.88 10.72 -29.35
C TYR A 11 17.82 11.37 -28.34
N GLU A 12 17.91 12.69 -28.34
CA GLU A 12 18.86 13.42 -27.50
C GLU A 12 18.19 14.61 -26.80
N LYS A 13 18.53 14.83 -25.52
CA LYS A 13 18.12 16.01 -24.75
C LYS A 13 19.24 16.38 -23.78
N GLY A 14 19.96 17.45 -24.09
CA GLY A 14 21.14 17.84 -23.33
C GLY A 14 22.25 16.79 -23.45
N THR A 15 22.72 16.26 -22.33
CA THR A 15 23.78 15.23 -22.31
C THR A 15 23.23 13.80 -22.34
N TYR A 16 21.91 13.62 -22.27
CA TYR A 16 21.27 12.30 -22.26
C TYR A 16 20.86 11.88 -23.66
N VAL A 17 21.15 10.62 -23.98
CA VAL A 17 20.83 9.98 -25.25
C VAL A 17 20.04 8.70 -25.00
N LEU A 18 18.94 8.54 -25.72
CA LEU A 18 18.16 7.32 -25.78
C LEU A 18 18.30 6.69 -27.16
N THR A 19 18.92 5.53 -27.25
CA THR A 19 18.89 4.70 -28.45
C THR A 19 17.66 3.79 -28.38
N PHE A 20 16.67 4.03 -29.21
CA PHE A 20 15.45 3.23 -29.26
C PHE A 20 15.52 2.24 -30.43
N HIS A 21 15.56 0.95 -30.11
CA HIS A 21 15.53 -0.16 -31.06
C HIS A 21 14.13 -0.79 -31.05
N LYS A 22 13.35 -0.44 -32.06
CA LYS A 22 11.98 -0.92 -32.27
C LYS A 22 12.00 -2.18 -33.14
N LYS A 23 12.09 -3.37 -32.53
CA LYS A 23 12.00 -4.64 -33.29
C LYS A 23 10.57 -4.99 -33.68
N ASP A 24 9.60 -4.53 -32.89
CA ASP A 24 8.18 -4.60 -33.24
C ASP A 24 7.70 -3.30 -33.88
N GLU A 25 7.65 -3.28 -35.22
CA GLU A 25 7.18 -2.14 -36.01
C GLU A 25 5.68 -1.82 -35.79
N SER A 26 4.91 -2.75 -35.20
CA SER A 26 3.49 -2.54 -34.90
C SER A 26 3.24 -1.75 -33.62
N LEU A 27 4.26 -1.52 -32.79
CA LEU A 27 4.11 -0.72 -31.56
C LEU A 27 3.63 0.69 -31.92
N SER A 28 2.57 1.12 -31.23
CA SER A 28 1.92 2.41 -31.48
C SER A 28 2.88 3.59 -31.25
N SER A 29 2.76 4.62 -32.10
CA SER A 29 3.52 5.86 -31.99
C SER A 29 3.32 6.55 -30.63
N GLU A 30 2.14 6.43 -30.05
CA GLU A 30 1.78 7.03 -28.77
C GLU A 30 2.48 6.33 -27.61
N VAL A 31 2.59 4.99 -27.65
CA VAL A 31 3.33 4.24 -26.63
C VAL A 31 4.82 4.55 -26.73
N GLU A 32 5.37 4.52 -27.95
CA GLU A 32 6.76 4.87 -28.24
C GLU A 32 7.11 6.28 -27.70
N GLN A 33 6.30 7.28 -28.04
CA GLN A 33 6.50 8.65 -27.56
C GLN A 33 6.39 8.76 -26.04
N ARG A 34 5.46 8.05 -25.40
CA ARG A 34 5.35 8.03 -23.93
C ARG A 34 6.59 7.43 -23.28
N MET A 35 7.15 6.35 -23.82
CA MET A 35 8.39 5.75 -23.32
C MET A 35 9.57 6.71 -23.44
N ILE A 36 9.71 7.38 -24.59
CA ILE A 36 10.76 8.38 -24.84
C ILE A 36 10.63 9.57 -23.88
N SER A 37 9.42 10.10 -23.70
CA SER A 37 9.17 11.20 -22.75
C SER A 37 9.46 10.78 -21.31
N THR A 38 9.02 9.59 -20.90
CA THR A 38 9.30 9.05 -19.56
C THR A 38 10.81 8.99 -19.29
N PHE A 39 11.61 8.53 -20.26
CA PHE A 39 13.07 8.56 -20.14
C PHE A 39 13.61 9.97 -19.88
N PHE A 40 13.25 10.94 -20.73
CA PHE A 40 13.82 12.28 -20.65
C PHE A 40 13.32 13.12 -19.49
N ASP A 41 12.15 12.80 -18.95
CA ASP A 41 11.58 13.51 -17.82
C ASP A 41 12.03 12.88 -16.49
N VAL A 42 12.19 11.56 -16.42
CA VAL A 42 12.50 10.85 -15.16
C VAL A 42 13.99 10.55 -15.00
N TYR A 43 14.66 10.01 -16.03
CA TYR A 43 16.02 9.49 -15.90
C TYR A 43 17.03 10.53 -15.36
N PRO A 44 17.06 11.78 -15.83
CA PRO A 44 17.98 12.79 -15.29
C PRO A 44 17.78 13.08 -13.80
N GLN A 45 16.54 13.01 -13.31
CA GLN A 45 16.22 13.27 -11.90
C GLN A 45 16.78 12.17 -11.01
N ILE A 46 16.57 10.90 -11.40
CA ILE A 46 17.02 9.75 -10.60
C ILE A 46 18.54 9.57 -10.67
N VAL A 47 19.16 9.86 -11.82
CA VAL A 47 20.64 9.93 -11.96
C VAL A 47 21.21 11.00 -11.02
N SER A 48 20.60 12.19 -10.98
CA SER A 48 21.06 13.26 -10.09
C SER A 48 20.94 12.91 -8.61
N ARG A 49 19.90 12.16 -8.23
CA ARG A 49 19.62 11.83 -6.83
C ARG A 49 20.44 10.65 -6.31
N PHE A 50 20.56 9.59 -7.10
CA PHE A 50 21.13 8.32 -6.63
C PHE A 50 22.56 8.08 -7.11
N ASN A 51 22.85 8.31 -8.40
CA ASN A 51 24.14 7.96 -8.98
C ASN A 51 24.51 8.88 -10.15
N SER A 52 25.26 9.95 -9.88
CA SER A 52 25.68 10.90 -10.90
C SER A 52 26.58 10.28 -11.99
N ASN A 53 27.18 9.11 -11.73
CA ASN A 53 28.06 8.40 -12.66
C ASN A 53 27.33 7.45 -13.61
N SER A 54 26.00 7.35 -13.51
CA SER A 54 25.19 6.47 -14.39
C SER A 54 25.37 6.80 -15.88
N ALA A 55 25.15 5.79 -16.72
CA ALA A 55 25.27 5.94 -18.17
C ALA A 55 24.40 7.09 -18.68
N ARG A 56 24.97 7.96 -19.53
CA ARG A 56 24.21 9.04 -20.19
C ARG A 56 23.55 8.60 -21.49
N ARG A 57 24.01 7.48 -22.06
CA ARG A 57 23.36 6.79 -23.17
C ARG A 57 22.70 5.51 -22.64
N VAL A 58 21.41 5.37 -22.87
CA VAL A 58 20.61 4.19 -22.54
C VAL A 58 19.98 3.65 -23.81
N GLN A 59 19.90 2.32 -23.94
CA GLN A 59 19.23 1.68 -25.07
C GLN A 59 17.91 1.05 -24.62
N PHE A 60 16.81 1.39 -25.27
CA PHE A 60 15.55 0.65 -25.17
C PHE A 60 15.44 -0.30 -26.36
N THR A 61 15.08 -1.55 -26.10
CA THR A 61 14.76 -2.53 -27.13
C THR A 61 13.35 -3.03 -26.90
N VAL A 62 12.43 -2.80 -27.84
CA VAL A 62 11.08 -3.37 -27.78
C VAL A 62 11.09 -4.63 -28.63
N ASP A 63 11.08 -5.81 -27.99
CA ASP A 63 11.26 -7.11 -28.65
C ASP A 63 9.95 -7.91 -28.67
N PRO A 64 9.43 -8.30 -29.85
CA PRO A 64 8.22 -9.11 -29.97
C PRO A 64 8.43 -10.55 -29.48
N ASN A 65 9.67 -11.02 -29.35
CA ASN A 65 10.00 -12.38 -28.89
C ASN A 65 10.37 -12.42 -27.40
N PHE A 66 10.33 -11.29 -26.70
CA PHE A 66 10.57 -11.23 -25.27
C PHE A 66 9.23 -11.26 -24.52
N ASP A 67 8.96 -12.34 -23.79
CA ASP A 67 7.66 -12.62 -23.16
C ASP A 67 7.74 -13.05 -21.68
N LYS A 68 8.94 -13.06 -21.09
CA LYS A 68 9.15 -13.57 -19.72
C LYS A 68 8.60 -12.65 -18.63
N CYS A 69 8.68 -11.34 -18.85
CA CYS A 69 8.26 -10.29 -17.92
C CYS A 69 8.04 -8.98 -18.70
N PRO A 70 7.47 -7.93 -18.10
CA PRO A 70 7.22 -6.66 -18.77
C PRO A 70 8.48 -6.04 -19.38
N ALA A 71 9.59 -6.07 -18.64
CA ALA A 71 10.89 -5.60 -19.09
C ALA A 71 12.02 -6.23 -18.26
N VAL A 72 13.26 -6.06 -18.73
CA VAL A 72 14.48 -6.41 -17.99
C VAL A 72 15.60 -5.44 -18.34
N THR A 73 16.43 -5.12 -17.36
CA THR A 73 17.60 -4.26 -17.51
C THR A 73 18.91 -5.03 -17.37
N SER A 74 19.88 -4.74 -18.24
CA SER A 74 21.26 -5.20 -18.13
C SER A 74 22.23 -4.09 -18.53
N GLY A 75 22.97 -3.58 -17.54
CA GLY A 75 23.79 -2.38 -17.70
C GLY A 75 22.92 -1.19 -18.13
N ALA A 76 23.26 -0.57 -19.26
CA ALA A 76 22.48 0.54 -19.84
C ALA A 76 21.48 0.10 -20.92
N ASN A 77 21.16 -1.20 -21.01
CA ASN A 77 20.22 -1.75 -21.98
C ASN A 77 18.95 -2.22 -21.26
N VAL A 78 17.81 -1.72 -21.70
CA VAL A 78 16.49 -2.15 -21.23
C VAL A 78 15.76 -2.85 -22.36
N THR A 79 15.31 -4.08 -22.14
CA THR A 79 14.50 -4.83 -23.10
C THR A 79 13.06 -4.90 -22.59
N PHE A 80 12.11 -4.39 -23.37
CA PHE A 80 10.69 -4.40 -23.09
C PHE A 80 9.98 -5.47 -23.91
N SER A 81 8.97 -6.09 -23.31
CA SER A 81 8.08 -7.00 -24.01
C SER A 81 7.12 -6.21 -24.89
N ALA A 82 7.19 -6.39 -26.21
CA ALA A 82 6.23 -5.75 -27.11
C ALA A 82 4.80 -6.20 -26.79
N LYS A 83 4.63 -7.50 -26.47
CA LYS A 83 3.34 -8.05 -26.03
C LYS A 83 2.78 -7.31 -24.82
N TRP A 84 3.58 -7.08 -23.78
CA TRP A 84 3.13 -6.34 -22.61
C TRP A 84 2.66 -4.93 -22.97
N LEU A 85 3.41 -4.22 -23.80
CA LEU A 85 3.10 -2.85 -24.21
C LEU A 85 1.84 -2.76 -25.08
N HIS A 86 1.53 -3.80 -25.87
CA HIS A 86 0.25 -3.90 -26.59
C HIS A 86 -0.92 -4.17 -25.63
N ASP A 87 -0.73 -5.07 -24.67
CA ASP A 87 -1.76 -5.45 -23.70
C ASP A 87 -2.01 -4.33 -22.65
N HIS A 88 -0.97 -3.52 -22.36
CA HIS A 88 -0.97 -2.47 -21.33
C HIS A 88 -0.37 -1.15 -21.86
N PRO A 89 -0.97 -0.51 -22.88
CA PRO A 89 -0.36 0.65 -23.55
C PRO A 89 -0.22 1.90 -22.67
N ALA A 90 -0.92 1.94 -21.53
CA ALA A 90 -0.78 2.99 -20.53
C ALA A 90 0.37 2.73 -19.53
N ASP A 91 0.87 1.49 -19.41
CA ASP A 91 1.89 1.12 -18.43
C ASP A 91 3.31 1.45 -18.91
N THR A 92 3.56 2.73 -19.23
CA THR A 92 4.88 3.19 -19.64
C THR A 92 5.81 3.48 -18.46
N ASP A 93 5.30 3.49 -17.22
CA ASP A 93 6.13 3.65 -16.02
C ASP A 93 6.89 2.38 -15.61
N VAL A 94 6.68 1.26 -16.32
CA VAL A 94 7.66 0.18 -16.35
C VAL A 94 9.05 0.72 -16.76
N VAL A 95 9.10 1.74 -17.62
CA VAL A 95 10.34 2.46 -17.96
C VAL A 95 10.98 3.06 -16.72
N THR A 96 10.22 3.70 -15.84
CA THR A 96 10.76 4.33 -14.61
C THR A 96 11.39 3.30 -13.68
N HIS A 97 10.75 2.13 -13.52
CA HIS A 97 11.28 1.01 -12.74
C HIS A 97 12.61 0.52 -13.33
N GLU A 98 12.64 0.21 -14.62
CA GLU A 98 13.83 -0.30 -15.30
C GLU A 98 14.99 0.71 -15.32
N LEU A 99 14.68 2.00 -15.49
CA LEU A 99 15.69 3.04 -15.43
C LEU A 99 16.35 3.14 -14.07
N MET A 100 15.66 2.78 -12.98
CA MET A 100 16.32 2.69 -11.69
C MET A 100 17.36 1.57 -11.67
N HIS A 101 17.12 0.42 -12.31
CA HIS A 101 18.15 -0.62 -12.43
C HIS A 101 19.39 -0.16 -13.19
N VAL A 102 19.24 0.70 -14.20
CA VAL A 102 20.38 1.35 -14.89
C VAL A 102 21.18 2.22 -13.92
N VAL A 103 20.49 2.94 -13.02
CA VAL A 103 21.12 3.81 -12.01
C VAL A 103 21.80 3.02 -10.90
N GLN A 104 21.15 1.95 -10.45
CA GLN A 104 21.66 1.03 -9.44
C GLN A 104 22.97 0.40 -9.90
N ALA A 105 23.00 -0.18 -11.11
CA ALA A 105 24.21 -0.81 -11.66
C ALA A 105 24.93 -1.74 -10.65
N TYR A 106 24.16 -2.46 -9.83
CA TYR A 106 24.69 -3.37 -8.82
C TYR A 106 25.43 -4.54 -9.48
N SER A 107 26.47 -5.04 -8.81
CA SER A 107 27.31 -6.15 -9.27
C SER A 107 26.78 -7.54 -8.86
N SER A 108 25.83 -7.60 -7.92
CA SER A 108 25.22 -8.85 -7.44
C SER A 108 23.74 -8.68 -7.10
N ASP A 109 22.97 -9.74 -7.34
CA ASP A 109 21.51 -9.76 -7.14
C ASP A 109 21.09 -10.41 -5.80
N ASN A 110 22.01 -10.53 -4.84
CA ASN A 110 21.81 -11.32 -3.61
C ASN A 110 20.72 -10.75 -2.66
N LEU A 111 20.17 -9.57 -2.95
CA LEU A 111 19.13 -8.90 -2.15
C LEU A 111 17.97 -8.42 -3.04
N SER A 112 17.46 -9.32 -3.89
CA SER A 112 16.39 -9.02 -4.85
C SER A 112 15.24 -8.20 -4.26
N TRP A 113 14.81 -8.49 -3.03
CA TRP A 113 13.72 -7.73 -2.40
C TRP A 113 14.00 -6.24 -2.28
N LEU A 114 15.23 -5.85 -1.91
CA LEU A 114 15.61 -4.45 -1.76
C LEU A 114 15.92 -3.81 -3.10
N VAL A 115 16.52 -4.56 -4.02
CA VAL A 115 16.82 -4.13 -5.40
C VAL A 115 15.52 -3.74 -6.12
N GLU A 116 14.55 -4.66 -6.15
CA GLU A 116 13.22 -4.45 -6.73
C GLU A 116 12.41 -3.41 -5.94
N GLY A 117 12.54 -3.42 -4.62
CA GLY A 117 11.88 -2.46 -3.74
C GLY A 117 12.31 -1.01 -4.00
N ILE A 118 13.60 -0.76 -4.21
CA ILE A 118 14.12 0.58 -4.56
C ILE A 118 13.63 0.99 -5.95
N ALA A 119 13.58 0.07 -6.92
CA ALA A 119 13.06 0.36 -8.25
C ALA A 119 11.58 0.78 -8.23
N ASP A 120 10.74 0.08 -7.45
CA ASP A 120 9.34 0.45 -7.28
C ASP A 120 9.13 1.69 -6.39
N TYR A 121 10.05 1.96 -5.45
CA TYR A 121 10.07 3.22 -4.70
C TYR A 121 10.27 4.40 -5.66
N VAL A 122 11.22 4.27 -6.60
CA VAL A 122 11.47 5.29 -7.63
C VAL A 122 10.27 5.42 -8.56
N ARG A 123 9.68 4.30 -9.01
CA ARG A 123 8.45 4.32 -9.80
C ARG A 123 7.31 5.04 -9.09
N ALA A 124 7.15 4.86 -7.79
CA ALA A 124 6.11 5.55 -7.01
C ALA A 124 6.32 7.06 -6.93
N LYS A 125 7.58 7.51 -6.78
CA LYS A 125 7.94 8.92 -6.62
C LYS A 125 8.00 9.69 -7.93
N TYR A 126 8.50 9.06 -8.98
CA TYR A 126 8.85 9.73 -10.24
C TYR A 126 8.01 9.27 -11.43
N GLY A 127 7.23 8.20 -11.29
CA GLY A 127 6.37 7.71 -12.37
C GLY A 127 5.32 8.75 -12.76
N ILE A 128 5.23 9.03 -14.06
CA ILE A 128 4.42 10.12 -14.62
C ILE A 128 3.08 9.63 -15.19
N ASN A 129 2.87 8.33 -15.30
CA ASN A 129 1.72 7.70 -15.93
C ASN A 129 1.08 6.55 -15.12
N ASN A 130 1.52 6.32 -13.88
CA ASN A 130 1.03 5.27 -12.99
C ASN A 130 -0.50 5.24 -12.87
N ALA A 131 -1.14 6.41 -12.70
CA ALA A 131 -2.60 6.49 -12.57
C ALA A 131 -3.33 5.98 -13.81
N SER A 132 -2.85 6.34 -15.01
CA SER A 132 -3.41 5.88 -16.29
C SER A 132 -3.20 4.37 -16.49
N ALA A 133 -2.12 3.82 -15.93
CA ALA A 133 -1.81 2.40 -15.94
C ALA A 133 -2.60 1.59 -14.89
N GLY A 134 -3.40 2.25 -14.03
CA GLY A 134 -4.02 1.59 -12.87
C GLY A 134 -3.00 1.13 -11.83
N TRP A 135 -1.75 1.59 -11.92
CA TRP A 135 -0.70 1.25 -10.99
C TRP A 135 -0.86 2.05 -9.69
N SER A 136 -0.84 1.34 -8.57
CA SER A 136 -0.93 1.94 -7.25
C SER A 136 -0.14 1.13 -6.23
N MET A 137 0.28 1.80 -5.16
CA MET A 137 0.85 1.13 -3.99
C MET A 137 -0.21 0.26 -3.32
N PRO A 138 0.12 -0.98 -2.91
CA PRO A 138 -0.79 -1.82 -2.18
C PRO A 138 -1.11 -1.20 -0.82
N ASN A 139 -2.27 -1.55 -0.29
CA ASN A 139 -2.53 -1.33 1.13
C ASN A 139 -1.61 -2.24 1.96
N TYR A 140 -1.25 -1.76 3.14
CA TYR A 140 -0.58 -2.60 4.12
C TYR A 140 -1.50 -3.76 4.53
N SER A 141 -0.92 -4.94 4.68
CA SER A 141 -1.57 -6.13 5.23
C SER A 141 -0.61 -6.89 6.15
N PHE A 142 -1.14 -7.57 7.16
CA PHE A 142 -0.35 -8.25 8.19
C PHE A 142 0.35 -9.53 7.73
N ASP A 143 -0.02 -10.04 6.55
CA ASP A 143 0.67 -11.14 5.87
C ASP A 143 1.88 -10.68 5.04
N GLN A 144 2.09 -9.36 4.91
CA GLN A 144 3.22 -8.79 4.19
C GLN A 144 4.49 -8.71 5.05
N MET A 145 5.63 -8.75 4.37
CA MET A 145 6.97 -8.51 4.94
C MET A 145 7.80 -7.58 4.06
N TYR A 146 8.82 -6.94 4.64
CA TYR A 146 9.76 -6.10 3.88
C TYR A 146 10.53 -6.89 2.82
N THR A 147 10.54 -8.22 2.88
CA THR A 147 11.15 -9.11 1.89
C THR A 147 10.25 -9.44 0.70
N ASP A 148 9.00 -8.97 0.66
CA ASP A 148 8.06 -9.28 -0.42
C ASP A 148 8.33 -8.52 -1.73
N SER A 149 9.48 -7.84 -1.82
CA SER A 149 9.96 -7.13 -3.00
C SER A 149 9.03 -6.01 -3.47
N TYR A 150 9.34 -5.41 -4.62
CA TYR A 150 8.45 -4.54 -5.41
C TYR A 150 7.71 -3.50 -4.54
N ARG A 151 6.43 -3.28 -4.84
CA ARG A 151 5.56 -2.31 -4.19
C ARG A 151 5.43 -2.47 -2.68
N VAL A 152 5.52 -3.69 -2.13
CA VAL A 152 5.44 -3.89 -0.67
C VAL A 152 6.69 -3.29 0.00
N THR A 153 7.86 -3.64 -0.52
CA THR A 153 9.14 -3.09 -0.04
C THR A 153 9.20 -1.59 -0.28
N ALA A 154 8.83 -1.14 -1.48
CA ALA A 154 8.80 0.27 -1.85
C ALA A 154 7.96 1.12 -0.89
N ARG A 155 6.79 0.60 -0.49
CA ARG A 155 5.89 1.25 0.45
C ARG A 155 6.57 1.48 1.81
N PHE A 156 7.33 0.50 2.29
CA PHE A 156 8.10 0.62 3.52
C PHE A 156 9.29 1.59 3.37
N LEU A 157 9.96 1.61 2.22
CA LEU A 157 11.02 2.58 1.93
C LEU A 157 10.50 4.03 1.93
N ILE A 158 9.30 4.29 1.38
CA ILE A 158 8.65 5.61 1.46
C ILE A 158 8.38 5.99 2.92
N TRP A 159 7.88 5.04 3.73
CA TRP A 159 7.65 5.28 5.15
C TRP A 159 8.93 5.63 5.92
N LEU A 160 10.01 4.90 5.65
CA LEU A 160 11.32 5.15 6.23
C LEU A 160 11.86 6.53 5.86
N GLU A 161 11.79 6.90 4.58
CA GLU A 161 12.20 8.21 4.10
C GLU A 161 11.44 9.34 4.81
N ASN A 162 10.13 9.19 4.94
CA ASN A 162 9.30 10.26 5.49
C ASN A 162 9.36 10.38 7.01
N ARG A 163 9.65 9.29 7.75
CA ARG A 163 9.57 9.27 9.22
C ARG A 163 10.87 9.04 9.95
N ILE A 164 11.85 8.43 9.30
CA ILE A 164 13.10 8.02 9.95
C ILE A 164 14.24 8.89 9.45
N ASP A 165 14.52 8.88 8.15
CA ASP A 165 15.59 9.67 7.54
C ASP A 165 15.30 9.86 6.05
N SER A 166 15.13 11.11 5.62
CA SER A 166 14.82 11.49 4.24
C SER A 166 15.85 11.08 3.19
N SER A 167 17.04 10.65 3.63
CA SER A 167 18.13 10.20 2.76
C SER A 167 18.40 8.69 2.87
N ILE A 168 17.56 7.95 3.60
CA ILE A 168 17.81 6.53 3.88
C ILE A 168 17.87 5.67 2.62
N VAL A 169 17.03 5.97 1.62
CA VAL A 169 16.97 5.16 0.38
C VAL A 169 18.23 5.37 -0.45
N GLU A 170 18.75 6.60 -0.51
CA GLU A 170 20.01 6.95 -1.16
C GLU A 170 21.21 6.31 -0.44
N GLN A 171 21.19 6.27 0.88
CA GLN A 171 22.23 5.62 1.67
C GLN A 171 22.24 4.09 1.47
N LEU A 172 21.06 3.47 1.38
CA LEU A 172 20.92 2.04 1.08
C LEU A 172 21.38 1.72 -0.35
N ASP A 173 20.93 2.50 -1.35
CA ASP A 173 21.40 2.39 -2.74
C ASP A 173 22.92 2.49 -2.81
N LEU A 174 23.51 3.52 -2.21
CA LEU A 174 24.96 3.71 -2.19
C LEU A 174 25.70 2.51 -1.57
N CYS A 175 25.20 1.97 -0.45
CA CYS A 175 25.80 0.79 0.17
C CYS A 175 25.74 -0.44 -0.74
N LEU A 176 24.63 -0.65 -1.45
CA LEU A 176 24.48 -1.75 -2.40
C LEU A 176 25.41 -1.57 -3.60
N ARG A 177 25.54 -0.36 -4.16
CA ARG A 177 26.48 -0.04 -5.26
C ARG A 177 27.93 -0.27 -4.89
N GLN A 178 28.29 -0.12 -3.62
CA GLN A 178 29.64 -0.32 -3.11
C GLN A 178 29.89 -1.73 -2.57
N GLU A 179 28.95 -2.66 -2.74
CA GLU A 179 29.02 -4.02 -2.16
C GLU A 179 29.25 -4.02 -0.64
N ALA A 180 28.83 -2.96 0.04
CA ALA A 180 29.08 -2.71 1.46
C ALA A 180 27.87 -3.03 2.36
N TYR A 181 26.80 -3.58 1.78
CA TYR A 181 25.59 -3.90 2.52
C TYR A 181 25.82 -5.04 3.53
N THR A 182 25.39 -4.81 4.77
CA THR A 182 25.26 -5.81 5.83
C THR A 182 23.98 -5.50 6.61
N GLU A 183 23.38 -6.48 7.29
CA GLU A 183 22.15 -6.24 8.08
C GLU A 183 22.34 -5.14 9.16
N GLN A 184 23.57 -4.93 9.63
CA GLN A 184 23.92 -3.89 10.60
C GLN A 184 23.74 -2.47 10.02
N ILE A 185 23.61 -2.31 8.70
CA ILE A 185 23.37 -0.99 8.09
C ILE A 185 22.12 -0.32 8.67
N TRP A 186 21.05 -1.09 8.87
CA TRP A 186 19.78 -0.57 9.41
C TRP A 186 19.99 0.03 10.79
N GLN A 187 20.71 -0.67 11.66
CA GLN A 187 21.00 -0.17 13.01
C GLN A 187 21.97 1.01 12.99
N ARG A 188 22.95 1.00 12.08
CA ARG A 188 23.89 2.12 11.92
C ARG A 188 23.20 3.40 11.45
N LEU A 189 22.27 3.29 10.50
CA LEU A 189 21.57 4.44 9.93
C LEU A 189 20.43 4.94 10.82
N THR A 190 19.71 4.04 11.50
CA THR A 190 18.43 4.37 12.17
C THR A 190 18.43 4.15 13.68
N GLY A 191 19.47 3.54 14.23
CA GLY A 191 19.50 3.05 15.61
C GLY A 191 18.68 1.78 15.87
N LYS A 192 17.99 1.22 14.85
CA LYS A 192 17.10 0.06 14.96
C LYS A 192 17.41 -1.02 13.94
N THR A 193 17.12 -2.27 14.26
CA THR A 193 17.17 -3.36 13.27
C THR A 193 16.04 -3.22 12.24
N ILE A 194 16.18 -3.86 11.08
CA ILE A 194 15.10 -3.86 10.07
C ILE A 194 13.79 -4.44 10.62
N ASP A 195 13.84 -5.47 11.45
CA ASP A 195 12.65 -6.05 12.09
C ASP A 195 11.96 -5.06 13.04
N GLN A 196 12.74 -4.28 13.80
CA GLN A 196 12.19 -3.24 14.66
C GLN A 196 11.54 -2.13 13.84
N LEU A 197 12.17 -1.72 12.73
CA LEU A 197 11.60 -0.73 11.80
C LEU A 197 10.33 -1.24 11.14
N TRP A 198 10.32 -2.50 10.68
CA TRP A 198 9.14 -3.12 10.09
C TRP A 198 8.00 -3.21 11.10
N ASN A 199 8.31 -3.57 12.35
CA ASN A 199 7.31 -3.57 13.40
C ASN A 199 6.74 -2.17 13.64
N GLN A 200 7.56 -1.12 13.63
CA GLN A 200 7.07 0.26 13.73
C GLN A 200 6.18 0.66 12.54
N TYR A 201 6.59 0.28 11.33
CA TYR A 201 5.81 0.46 10.13
C TYR A 201 4.47 -0.29 10.18
N ALA A 202 4.45 -1.54 10.64
CA ALA A 202 3.25 -2.34 10.83
C ALA A 202 2.26 -1.69 11.82
N HIS A 203 2.77 -0.98 12.82
CA HIS A 203 1.96 -0.23 13.79
C HIS A 203 1.40 1.09 13.25
N ASN A 204 2.13 1.74 12.34
CA ASN A 204 1.72 2.99 11.72
C ASN A 204 2.14 3.01 10.25
N PRO A 205 1.42 2.32 9.36
CA PRO A 205 1.88 2.15 7.98
C PRO A 205 1.67 3.43 7.14
N HIS A 206 1.23 4.55 7.70
CA HIS A 206 0.91 5.75 6.91
C HIS A 206 2.18 6.49 6.44
N PHE A 207 2.17 7.00 5.20
CA PHE A 207 3.35 7.55 4.54
C PHE A 207 3.93 8.81 5.19
N SER A 208 3.15 9.63 5.89
CA SER A 208 3.64 10.90 6.47
C SER A 208 3.04 11.18 7.84
N ASP A 209 3.70 12.02 8.63
CA ASP A 209 3.18 12.66 9.86
C ASP A 209 2.12 13.72 9.59
N ASP A 210 1.43 13.66 8.44
CA ASP A 210 0.34 14.59 8.16
C ASP A 210 -0.85 14.25 9.07
N GLU A 211 -0.83 14.83 10.28
CA GLU A 211 -1.91 14.82 11.28
C GLU A 211 -3.26 15.28 10.69
N SER A 212 -3.30 15.80 9.46
CA SER A 212 -4.52 16.24 8.79
C SER A 212 -5.30 15.15 8.04
N ARG A 213 -4.90 13.87 8.09
CA ARG A 213 -5.70 12.75 7.54
C ARG A 213 -6.41 11.89 8.59
N ALA A 214 -6.72 12.48 9.76
CA ALA A 214 -7.62 11.94 10.78
C ALA A 214 -7.43 10.44 11.01
N ASP A 215 -6.20 10.11 11.40
CA ASP A 215 -5.95 8.95 12.22
C ASP A 215 -6.88 9.01 13.43
N ILE A 216 -7.40 7.87 13.82
CA ILE A 216 -8.14 7.73 15.05
C ILE A 216 -7.24 8.28 16.15
N VAL A 217 -7.64 9.39 16.76
CA VAL A 217 -7.01 9.92 17.96
C VAL A 217 -7.15 8.81 19.00
N PRO A 218 -6.04 8.21 19.46
CA PRO A 218 -6.10 7.19 20.49
C PRO A 218 -6.88 7.75 21.68
N ASP A 219 -7.82 6.95 22.20
CA ASP A 219 -8.73 7.34 23.30
C ASP A 219 -9.73 8.47 22.97
N GLY A 220 -10.07 8.64 21.68
CA GLY A 220 -11.16 9.52 21.25
C GLY A 220 -12.54 8.83 21.24
N VAL A 221 -13.61 9.62 21.28
CA VAL A 221 -14.99 9.14 21.13
C VAL A 221 -15.44 9.30 19.68
N TYR A 222 -15.98 8.23 19.10
CA TYR A 222 -16.35 8.15 17.68
C TYR A 222 -17.79 7.68 17.47
N LYS A 223 -18.36 8.06 16.33
CA LYS A 223 -19.43 7.30 15.68
C LYS A 223 -18.87 6.52 14.50
N LEU A 224 -19.36 5.31 14.30
CA LEU A 224 -19.07 4.50 13.13
C LEU A 224 -20.28 4.51 12.22
N ILE A 225 -20.19 5.19 11.08
CA ILE A 225 -21.27 5.31 10.09
C ILE A 225 -21.00 4.34 8.95
N ASN A 226 -21.89 3.37 8.74
CA ASN A 226 -21.77 2.42 7.65
C ASN A 226 -21.90 3.14 6.29
N ILE A 227 -20.98 2.87 5.36
CA ILE A 227 -20.95 3.54 4.05
C ILE A 227 -22.14 3.18 3.17
N ASN A 228 -22.65 1.95 3.27
CA ASN A 228 -23.77 1.48 2.45
C ASN A 228 -25.10 2.14 2.84
N SER A 229 -25.38 2.22 4.14
CA SER A 229 -26.69 2.65 4.67
C SER A 229 -26.71 4.08 5.20
N ASN A 230 -25.55 4.70 5.44
CA ASN A 230 -25.38 5.94 6.21
C ASN A 230 -25.98 5.87 7.64
N LYS A 231 -26.06 4.67 8.22
CA LYS A 231 -26.54 4.44 9.59
C LYS A 231 -25.38 4.16 10.55
N ALA A 232 -25.60 4.47 11.83
CA ALA A 232 -24.60 4.34 12.88
C ALA A 232 -24.56 2.92 13.46
N LEU A 233 -23.38 2.48 13.90
CA LEU A 233 -23.19 1.30 14.73
C LEU A 233 -23.81 1.53 16.12
N ASP A 234 -24.84 0.77 16.45
CA ASP A 234 -25.80 1.04 17.51
C ASP A 234 -25.95 -0.16 18.46
N VAL A 235 -25.92 0.09 19.77
CA VAL A 235 -26.31 -0.91 20.77
C VAL A 235 -27.83 -0.93 20.87
N ALA A 236 -28.43 -2.08 20.52
CA ALA A 236 -29.87 -2.21 20.40
C ALA A 236 -30.59 -1.78 21.68
N HIS A 237 -31.58 -0.91 21.52
CA HIS A 237 -32.40 -0.36 22.61
C HIS A 237 -31.61 0.28 23.75
N SER A 238 -30.38 0.74 23.51
CA SER A 238 -29.51 1.26 24.57
C SER A 238 -29.30 0.25 25.72
N GLY A 239 -29.38 -1.05 25.41
CA GLY A 239 -29.22 -2.11 26.39
C GLY A 239 -27.81 -2.13 26.99
N THR A 240 -27.71 -2.62 28.23
CA THR A 240 -26.45 -2.60 29.00
C THR A 240 -26.02 -3.99 29.48
N ALA A 241 -26.79 -5.03 29.18
CA ALA A 241 -26.49 -6.41 29.54
C ALA A 241 -25.47 -7.04 28.59
N ASN A 242 -24.66 -7.97 29.08
CA ASN A 242 -23.80 -8.82 28.24
C ASN A 242 -24.67 -9.55 27.21
N GLY A 243 -24.22 -9.56 25.96
CA GLY A 243 -24.95 -10.15 24.84
C GLY A 243 -26.01 -9.25 24.23
N THR A 244 -26.12 -7.99 24.64
CA THR A 244 -26.99 -7.03 23.93
C THR A 244 -26.50 -6.87 22.50
N ASN A 245 -27.44 -6.97 21.54
CA ASN A 245 -27.12 -6.97 20.12
C ASN A 245 -26.53 -5.64 19.65
N VAL A 246 -25.64 -5.71 18.66
CA VAL A 246 -25.18 -4.55 17.90
C VAL A 246 -25.79 -4.57 16.50
N GLN A 247 -26.34 -3.44 16.10
CA GLN A 247 -27.10 -3.26 14.88
C GLN A 247 -26.68 -1.97 14.17
N ILE A 248 -27.23 -1.71 12.99
CA ILE A 248 -27.24 -0.36 12.44
C ILE A 248 -28.57 0.34 12.73
N TYR A 249 -28.49 1.63 13.05
CA TYR A 249 -29.66 2.45 13.30
C TYR A 249 -29.44 3.88 12.79
N THR A 250 -30.52 4.56 12.42
CA THR A 250 -30.49 5.99 12.05
C THR A 250 -29.74 6.79 13.10
N ASP A 251 -28.79 7.63 12.67
CA ASP A 251 -28.02 8.44 13.61
C ASP A 251 -28.97 9.34 14.43
N ASN A 252 -29.02 9.07 15.73
CA ASN A 252 -29.89 9.75 16.68
C ASN A 252 -29.10 10.45 17.80
N ASN A 253 -27.76 10.53 17.64
CA ASN A 253 -26.84 11.17 18.58
C ASN A 253 -26.82 10.60 20.01
N THR A 254 -27.46 9.46 20.28
CA THR A 254 -27.45 8.85 21.62
C THR A 254 -26.11 8.19 21.94
N SER A 255 -25.81 8.03 23.23
CA SER A 255 -24.58 7.33 23.69
C SER A 255 -24.52 5.87 23.26
N ALA A 256 -25.65 5.25 22.88
CA ALA A 256 -25.68 3.90 22.32
C ALA A 256 -24.94 3.79 20.97
N GLN A 257 -24.75 4.91 20.27
CA GLN A 257 -24.06 5.00 18.97
C GLN A 257 -22.64 5.57 19.08
N GLN A 258 -22.16 5.82 20.31
CA GLN A 258 -20.88 6.43 20.58
C GLN A 258 -19.93 5.39 21.16
N TRP A 259 -18.73 5.34 20.60
CA TRP A 259 -17.73 4.33 20.92
C TRP A 259 -16.40 5.01 21.23
N HIS A 260 -15.89 4.81 22.44
CA HIS A 260 -14.54 5.17 22.80
C HIS A 260 -13.57 4.14 22.21
N ILE A 261 -12.71 4.56 21.30
CA ILE A 261 -11.75 3.68 20.62
C ILE A 261 -10.43 3.72 21.39
N GLN A 262 -10.17 2.65 22.15
CA GLN A 262 -8.98 2.53 22.98
C GLN A 262 -7.94 1.61 22.31
N ASN A 263 -6.70 2.06 22.23
CA ASN A 263 -5.58 1.27 21.76
C ASN A 263 -5.23 0.18 22.78
N THR A 264 -5.04 -1.06 22.32
CA THR A 264 -4.70 -2.23 23.15
C THR A 264 -3.31 -2.79 22.86
N GLY A 265 -2.50 -2.10 22.06
CA GLY A 265 -1.18 -2.53 21.60
C GLY A 265 -1.23 -3.37 20.32
N ASN A 266 -0.07 -3.57 19.67
CA ASN A 266 0.07 -4.43 18.47
C ASN A 266 -0.89 -4.07 17.33
N GLY A 267 -1.17 -2.78 17.14
CA GLY A 267 -2.09 -2.30 16.09
C GLY A 267 -3.56 -2.70 16.28
N SER A 268 -3.95 -3.13 17.49
CA SER A 268 -5.31 -3.53 17.82
C SER A 268 -6.00 -2.51 18.73
N TYR A 269 -7.32 -2.44 18.63
CA TYR A 269 -8.17 -1.53 19.39
C TYR A 269 -9.35 -2.28 20.00
N LYS A 270 -9.89 -1.76 21.08
CA LYS A 270 -11.23 -2.12 21.57
C LYS A 270 -12.16 -0.92 21.44
N LEU A 271 -13.41 -1.20 21.06
CA LEU A 271 -14.46 -0.19 20.94
C LEU A 271 -15.36 -0.30 22.16
N ILE A 272 -15.28 0.67 23.06
CA ILE A 272 -16.04 0.70 24.33
C ILE A 272 -17.29 1.55 24.10
N ASN A 273 -18.47 0.98 24.26
CA ASN A 273 -19.70 1.76 24.13
C ASN A 273 -19.85 2.75 25.29
N VAL A 274 -20.14 4.01 24.97
CA VAL A 274 -20.20 5.11 25.94
C VAL A 274 -21.33 4.92 26.96
N ILE A 275 -22.44 4.24 26.60
CA ILE A 275 -23.57 4.09 27.53
C ILE A 275 -23.28 3.14 28.70
N CYS A 276 -22.49 2.09 28.47
CA CYS A 276 -22.41 0.95 29.39
C CYS A 276 -20.98 0.52 29.72
N GLY A 277 -19.97 1.06 29.06
CA GLY A 277 -18.56 0.70 29.28
C GLY A 277 -18.18 -0.71 28.79
N LYS A 278 -19.09 -1.41 28.11
CA LYS A 278 -18.83 -2.72 27.50
C LYS A 278 -18.25 -2.60 26.10
N VAL A 279 -17.58 -3.64 25.64
CA VAL A 279 -16.82 -3.63 24.38
C VAL A 279 -17.52 -4.37 23.26
N LEU A 280 -17.25 -3.95 22.02
CA LEU A 280 -17.67 -4.64 20.80
C LEU A 280 -17.03 -6.04 20.72
N ASP A 281 -17.86 -7.07 20.76
CA ASP A 281 -17.49 -8.46 21.01
C ASP A 281 -18.05 -9.39 19.93
N VAL A 282 -17.24 -10.34 19.45
CA VAL A 282 -17.70 -11.42 18.57
C VAL A 282 -18.25 -12.56 19.41
N ASP A 283 -19.51 -12.92 19.20
CA ASP A 283 -20.23 -13.90 20.01
C ASP A 283 -19.47 -15.22 20.18
N HIS A 284 -19.17 -15.56 21.43
CA HIS A 284 -18.45 -16.78 21.83
C HIS A 284 -17.09 -16.97 21.11
N SER A 285 -16.46 -15.90 20.62
CA SER A 285 -15.22 -15.97 19.81
C SER A 285 -15.35 -16.89 18.57
N LYS A 286 -16.58 -17.13 18.09
CA LYS A 286 -16.79 -17.98 16.91
C LYS A 286 -16.22 -17.29 15.67
N THR A 287 -15.78 -18.10 14.71
CA THR A 287 -15.03 -17.63 13.54
C THR A 287 -15.80 -17.81 12.22
N LEU A 288 -17.04 -18.30 12.28
CA LEU A 288 -17.88 -18.53 11.11
C LEU A 288 -18.46 -17.22 10.57
N ASN A 289 -18.63 -17.14 9.25
CA ASN A 289 -19.36 -16.04 8.62
C ASN A 289 -20.78 -15.97 9.18
N GLY A 290 -21.24 -14.75 9.49
CA GLY A 290 -22.55 -14.51 10.09
C GLY A 290 -22.59 -14.66 11.61
N THR A 291 -21.45 -14.90 12.27
CA THR A 291 -21.38 -14.84 13.73
C THR A 291 -21.75 -13.45 14.21
N ASN A 292 -22.62 -13.39 15.22
CA ASN A 292 -23.16 -12.15 15.74
C ASN A 292 -22.09 -11.26 16.39
N VAL A 293 -22.29 -9.94 16.33
CA VAL A 293 -21.53 -8.97 17.11
C VAL A 293 -22.43 -8.36 18.17
N GLN A 294 -21.92 -8.30 19.39
CA GLN A 294 -22.64 -7.90 20.59
C GLN A 294 -21.81 -6.96 21.45
N ILE A 295 -22.37 -6.49 22.56
CA ILE A 295 -21.57 -5.91 23.65
C ILE A 295 -21.34 -6.93 24.76
N TRP A 296 -20.12 -6.94 25.31
CA TRP A 296 -19.75 -7.79 26.43
C TRP A 296 -18.77 -7.07 27.36
N GLU A 297 -18.70 -7.47 28.63
CA GLU A 297 -17.63 -7.03 29.53
C GLU A 297 -16.24 -7.30 28.94
N ASP A 298 -15.32 -6.35 29.09
CA ASP A 298 -13.95 -6.54 28.61
C ASP A 298 -13.30 -7.71 29.38
N ASN A 299 -13.01 -8.79 28.66
CA ASN A 299 -12.47 -10.02 29.20
C ASN A 299 -11.04 -10.30 28.69
N GLY A 300 -10.43 -9.34 27.98
CA GLY A 300 -9.05 -9.45 27.51
C GLY A 300 -8.86 -10.32 26.26
N THR A 301 -9.90 -10.99 25.75
CA THR A 301 -9.77 -11.91 24.62
C THR A 301 -9.63 -11.18 23.29
N ALA A 302 -9.03 -11.86 22.30
CA ALA A 302 -8.91 -11.35 20.93
C ALA A 302 -10.27 -11.17 20.23
N ALA A 303 -11.37 -11.73 20.76
CA ALA A 303 -12.71 -11.57 20.19
C ALA A 303 -13.23 -10.14 20.36
N GLN A 304 -12.63 -9.38 21.28
CA GLN A 304 -12.95 -7.99 21.60
C GLN A 304 -11.91 -7.00 21.07
N ARG A 305 -11.04 -7.47 20.17
CA ARG A 305 -9.95 -6.69 19.60
C ARG A 305 -10.13 -6.60 18.09
N TRP A 306 -9.92 -5.40 17.56
CA TRP A 306 -10.20 -5.06 16.18
C TRP A 306 -9.02 -4.29 15.60
N HIS A 307 -8.56 -4.70 14.41
CA HIS A 307 -7.67 -3.91 13.58
C HIS A 307 -8.50 -2.92 12.76
N LEU A 308 -8.09 -1.65 12.76
CA LEU A 308 -8.77 -0.58 12.06
C LEU A 308 -7.97 -0.28 10.78
N GLN A 309 -8.40 -0.87 9.66
CA GLN A 309 -7.71 -0.78 8.38
C GLN A 309 -8.27 0.38 7.57
N ALA A 310 -7.49 1.46 7.39
CA ALA A 310 -7.89 2.58 6.55
C ALA A 310 -8.05 2.14 5.08
N ILE A 311 -9.12 2.59 4.42
CA ILE A 311 -9.43 2.24 3.02
C ILE A 311 -9.87 3.46 2.21
N GLY A 312 -9.10 3.82 1.20
CA GLY A 312 -9.47 4.86 0.23
C GLY A 312 -9.53 6.27 0.83
N ASP A 313 -10.70 6.92 0.75
CA ASP A 313 -10.96 8.29 1.21
C ASP A 313 -10.75 8.47 2.72
N LYS A 314 -10.62 9.74 3.14
CA LYS A 314 -10.43 10.16 4.53
C LYS A 314 -11.49 9.55 5.47
N ASN A 315 -11.04 8.98 6.59
CA ASN A 315 -11.83 8.42 7.70
C ASN A 315 -12.65 7.16 7.42
N ILE A 316 -12.43 6.46 6.30
CA ILE A 316 -13.13 5.21 6.03
C ILE A 316 -12.23 4.03 6.42
N TYR A 317 -12.79 3.10 7.19
CA TYR A 317 -12.08 1.95 7.72
C TYR A 317 -12.86 0.65 7.50
N LYS A 318 -12.13 -0.46 7.43
CA LYS A 318 -12.64 -1.79 7.79
C LYS A 318 -12.22 -2.10 9.21
N LEU A 319 -13.13 -2.72 9.97
CA LEU A 319 -12.84 -3.22 11.31
C LEU A 319 -12.66 -4.74 11.21
N VAL A 320 -11.44 -5.24 11.39
CA VAL A 320 -11.11 -6.65 11.24
C VAL A 320 -10.88 -7.26 12.61
N ASN A 321 -11.65 -8.28 12.97
CA ASN A 321 -11.53 -8.93 14.27
C ASN A 321 -10.22 -9.73 14.38
N VAL A 322 -9.50 -9.56 15.49
CA VAL A 322 -8.17 -10.17 15.71
C VAL A 322 -8.24 -11.70 15.82
N THR A 323 -9.35 -12.27 16.33
CA THR A 323 -9.47 -13.74 16.50
C THR A 323 -9.56 -14.47 15.16
N CYS A 324 -10.27 -13.89 14.19
CA CYS A 324 -10.72 -14.63 13.01
C CYS A 324 -10.39 -13.99 11.67
N GLY A 325 -9.81 -12.78 11.67
CA GLY A 325 -9.47 -12.04 10.45
C GLY A 325 -10.67 -11.59 9.62
N LYS A 326 -11.88 -11.60 10.18
CA LYS A 326 -13.12 -11.23 9.46
C LYS A 326 -13.54 -9.79 9.77
N ALA A 327 -14.19 -9.17 8.79
CA ALA A 327 -14.61 -7.78 8.86
C ALA A 327 -15.96 -7.62 9.59
N LEU A 328 -16.13 -6.50 10.28
CA LEU A 328 -17.41 -6.02 10.81
C LEU A 328 -18.34 -5.68 9.64
N ASP A 329 -19.44 -6.41 9.54
CA ASP A 329 -20.29 -6.51 8.35
C ASP A 329 -21.75 -6.23 8.72
N VAL A 330 -22.43 -5.43 7.91
CA VAL A 330 -23.89 -5.28 8.00
C VAL A 330 -24.55 -6.43 7.24
N ASN A 331 -25.35 -7.22 7.94
CA ASN A 331 -25.91 -8.45 7.39
C ASN A 331 -26.68 -8.19 6.08
N HIS A 332 -26.36 -8.98 5.04
CA HIS A 332 -26.91 -8.88 3.69
C HIS A 332 -26.83 -7.47 3.05
N SER A 333 -25.88 -6.62 3.48
CA SER A 333 -25.84 -5.20 3.08
C SER A 333 -27.16 -4.47 3.35
N GLY A 334 -27.90 -4.86 4.39
CA GLY A 334 -29.18 -4.22 4.73
C GLY A 334 -29.02 -2.73 5.02
N THR A 335 -30.10 -1.98 4.81
CA THR A 335 -30.11 -0.51 4.96
C THR A 335 -31.23 0.00 5.86
N THR A 336 -32.05 -0.89 6.43
CA THR A 336 -33.11 -0.53 7.38
C THR A 336 -32.57 -0.44 8.80
N ASP A 337 -33.25 0.32 9.65
CA ASP A 337 -32.97 0.30 11.08
C ASP A 337 -33.09 -1.11 11.66
N CYS A 338 -32.27 -1.37 12.69
CA CYS A 338 -32.18 -2.66 13.36
C CYS A 338 -31.62 -3.81 12.51
N THR A 339 -31.02 -3.51 11.34
CA THR A 339 -30.29 -4.54 10.58
C THR A 339 -29.09 -5.01 11.40
N ASN A 340 -28.93 -6.33 11.51
CA ASN A 340 -27.90 -6.94 12.34
C ASN A 340 -26.48 -6.63 11.87
N VAL A 341 -25.55 -6.53 12.81
CA VAL A 341 -24.11 -6.49 12.53
C VAL A 341 -23.46 -7.81 12.94
N GLN A 342 -22.60 -8.32 12.07
CA GLN A 342 -21.98 -9.63 12.17
C GLN A 342 -20.51 -9.56 11.78
N ILE A 343 -19.79 -10.66 11.87
CA ILE A 343 -18.52 -10.83 11.17
C ILE A 343 -18.71 -11.58 9.85
N TRP A 344 -18.01 -11.15 8.82
CA TRP A 344 -18.00 -11.82 7.53
C TRP A 344 -16.63 -11.75 6.87
N THR A 345 -16.32 -12.75 6.04
CA THR A 345 -15.09 -12.77 5.23
C THR A 345 -15.04 -11.50 4.38
N ASP A 346 -13.87 -10.86 4.28
CA ASP A 346 -13.75 -9.64 3.50
C ASP A 346 -14.20 -9.89 2.04
N ASN A 347 -15.22 -9.16 1.62
CA ASN A 347 -15.80 -9.24 0.28
C ASN A 347 -15.78 -7.89 -0.43
N ASN A 348 -15.08 -6.91 0.15
CA ASN A 348 -14.86 -5.55 -0.38
C ASN A 348 -16.13 -4.71 -0.62
N THR A 349 -17.30 -5.18 -0.17
CA THR A 349 -18.58 -4.46 -0.29
C THR A 349 -18.63 -3.24 0.62
N THR A 350 -19.55 -2.32 0.35
CA THR A 350 -19.82 -1.14 1.18
C THR A 350 -20.40 -1.49 2.56
N ALA A 351 -20.93 -2.71 2.74
CA ALA A 351 -21.44 -3.19 4.03
C ALA A 351 -20.34 -3.37 5.09
N GLN A 352 -19.08 -3.51 4.66
CA GLN A 352 -17.91 -3.71 5.53
C GLN A 352 -17.09 -2.43 5.73
N LYS A 353 -17.56 -1.30 5.21
CA LYS A 353 -16.85 -0.01 5.23
C LYS A 353 -17.55 0.92 6.19
N TRP A 354 -16.78 1.53 7.08
CA TRP A 354 -17.28 2.37 8.17
C TRP A 354 -16.54 3.69 8.17
N ARG A 355 -17.27 4.80 8.09
CA ARG A 355 -16.73 6.14 8.30
C ARG A 355 -16.67 6.42 9.79
N LEU A 356 -15.50 6.73 10.30
CA LEU A 356 -15.30 7.10 11.70
C LEU A 356 -15.38 8.63 11.84
N LEU A 357 -16.38 9.10 12.58
CA LEU A 357 -16.58 10.52 12.87
C LEU A 357 -16.18 10.79 14.32
N LYS A 358 -15.10 11.54 14.53
CA LYS A 358 -14.64 11.94 15.86
C LYS A 358 -15.63 12.94 16.47
N LEU A 359 -16.02 12.72 17.72
CA LEU A 359 -16.91 13.60 18.48
C LEU A 359 -16.17 14.45 19.52
N LEU A 360 -15.18 13.86 20.21
CA LEU A 360 -14.38 14.47 21.27
C LEU A 360 -12.94 13.98 21.19
#